data_AF-A0A9X6AAZ0-F1
#
_entry.id   AF-A0A9X6AAZ0-F1
#
_cell.length_a   1.000
_cell.length_b   1.000
_cell.length_c   1.000
_cell.angle_alpha   90.00
_cell.angle_beta   90.00
_cell.angle_gamma   90.00
#
_symmetry.space_group_name_H-M   'P 1'
#
loop_
_entity.id
_entity.type
_entity.pdbx_description
1 polymer ?
#
loop_
_entity_poly.entity_id
_entity_poly.type
_entity_poly.pdbx_seq_one_letter_code
_entity_poly.pdbx_strand_id
1 'polypeptide(L)'
;AAKIEAVGEVDVLCTHIPPDVPELVYDTVARRFERGSRALLDAIRRIRPRYSLFGHVHQPLVRRMRIGTTECVNVGHFAASGRPWVLEW
;
A
#
# COMPACT_ATOMS: atom_id res chain seq x y z
N ALA A 1 9.87 11.12 4.68
CA ALA A 1 8.79 12.08 4.97
C ALA A 1 8.66 13.10 3.84
N ALA A 2 9.66 13.96 3.62
CA ALA A 2 9.66 15.02 2.59
C ALA A 2 9.11 14.62 1.20
N LYS A 3 9.51 13.46 0.65
CA LYS A 3 9.00 13.01 -0.66
C LYS A 3 7.49 12.77 -0.68
N ILE A 4 6.92 12.26 0.42
CA ILE A 4 5.47 12.02 0.54
C ILE A 4 4.74 13.34 0.77
N GLU A 5 5.32 14.24 1.56
CA GLU A 5 4.75 15.57 1.83
C GLU A 5 4.67 16.42 0.56
N ALA A 6 5.69 16.35 -0.31
CA ALA A 6 5.75 17.10 -1.56
C ALA A 6 4.68 16.67 -2.59
N VAL A 7 4.03 15.51 -2.43
CA VAL A 7 2.97 15.05 -3.34
C VAL A 7 1.70 15.90 -3.20
N GLY A 8 1.39 16.37 -1.98
CA GLY A 8 0.15 17.10 -1.71
C GLY A 8 -1.10 16.22 -1.75
N GLU A 9 -2.27 16.84 -1.95
CA GLU A 9 -3.57 16.16 -2.01
C GLU A 9 -3.76 15.45 -3.35
N VAL A 10 -4.23 14.19 -3.30
CA VAL A 10 -4.45 13.33 -4.47
C VAL A 10 -5.59 12.35 -4.22
N ASP A 11 -6.26 11.91 -5.29
CA ASP A 11 -7.26 10.83 -5.21
C ASP A 11 -6.62 9.44 -5.16
N VAL A 12 -5.45 9.28 -5.80
CA VAL A 12 -4.70 8.02 -5.89
C VAL A 12 -3.24 8.27 -5.52
N LEU A 13 -2.77 7.60 -4.47
CA LEU A 13 -1.39 7.69 -4.00
C LEU A 13 -0.63 6.40 -4.34
N CYS A 14 0.33 6.49 -5.27
CA CYS A 14 1.16 5.36 -5.68
C CYS A 14 2.53 5.40 -5.01
N THR A 15 2.91 4.32 -4.32
CA THR A 15 4.24 4.18 -3.69
C THR A 15 4.85 2.82 -3.98
N HIS A 16 6.16 2.68 -3.87
CA HIS A 16 6.76 1.35 -3.98
C HIS A 16 6.50 0.52 -2.72
N ILE A 17 6.82 1.06 -1.54
CA ILE A 17 6.63 0.39 -0.24
C ILE A 17 5.24 0.63 0.33
N PRO A 18 4.67 -0.33 1.08
CA PRO A 18 3.35 -0.23 1.70
C PRO A 18 3.32 0.76 2.88
N PRO A 19 2.12 1.20 3.33
CA PRO A 19 1.98 1.82 4.65
C PRO A 19 2.38 0.82 5.74
N ASP A 20 2.96 1.33 6.83
CA ASP A 20 3.48 0.50 7.93
C ASP A 20 2.35 -0.10 8.80
N VAL A 21 1.70 -1.15 8.28
CA VAL A 21 0.57 -1.86 8.88
C VAL A 21 0.83 -3.37 8.76
N PRO A 22 0.77 -4.15 9.88
CA PRO A 22 1.18 -5.56 9.92
C PRO A 22 0.59 -6.43 8.80
N GLU A 23 -0.70 -6.23 8.49
CA GLU A 23 -1.46 -6.98 7.50
C GLU A 23 -0.92 -6.79 6.07
N LEU A 24 -0.29 -5.63 5.81
CA LEU A 24 0.26 -5.25 4.51
C LEU A 24 1.77 -5.46 4.41
N VAL A 25 2.48 -5.51 5.55
CA VAL A 25 3.95 -5.63 5.60
C VAL A 25 4.47 -7.03 5.91
N TYR A 26 3.65 -7.94 6.45
CA TYR A 26 4.10 -9.29 6.76
C TYR A 26 4.08 -10.18 5.52
N ASP A 27 5.26 -10.65 5.08
CA ASP A 27 5.39 -11.61 4.00
C ASP A 27 5.25 -13.04 4.54
N THR A 28 4.23 -13.75 4.08
CA THR A 28 3.87 -15.10 4.51
C THR A 28 4.83 -16.17 4.02
N VAL A 29 5.57 -15.92 2.94
CA VAL A 29 6.57 -16.85 2.40
C VAL A 29 7.93 -16.61 3.04
N ALA A 30 8.37 -15.36 3.14
CA ALA A 30 9.61 -15.01 3.83
C ALA A 30 9.48 -15.10 5.37
N ARG A 31 8.25 -15.20 5.88
CA ARG A 31 7.86 -15.32 7.30
C ARG A 31 8.43 -14.19 8.17
N ARG A 32 8.41 -12.97 7.65
CA ARG A 32 8.96 -11.77 8.32
C ARG A 32 8.20 -10.51 7.91
N PHE A 33 8.40 -9.45 8.68
CA PHE A 33 7.96 -8.11 8.31
C PHE A 33 8.94 -7.50 7.29
N GLU A 34 8.41 -7.11 6.14
CA GLU A 34 9.11 -6.29 5.15
C GLU A 34 9.00 -4.80 5.52
N ARG A 35 9.73 -3.95 4.79
CA ARG A 35 9.79 -2.52 5.12
C ARG A 35 8.48 -1.81 4.79
N GLY A 36 7.79 -1.35 5.83
CA GLY A 36 6.69 -0.39 5.74
C GLY A 36 7.13 1.08 5.80
N SER A 37 6.22 1.99 5.45
CA SER A 37 6.40 3.44 5.57
C SER A 37 5.41 4.07 6.54
N ARG A 38 5.90 4.55 7.69
CA ARG A 38 5.10 5.33 8.65
C ARG A 38 4.66 6.67 8.07
N ALA A 39 5.55 7.35 7.35
CA ALA A 39 5.23 8.62 6.70
C ALA A 39 4.10 8.46 5.66
N LEU A 40 4.02 7.31 4.98
CA LEU A 40 2.91 7.00 4.08
C LEU A 40 1.62 6.73 4.87
N LEU A 41 1.69 5.95 5.95
CA LEU A 41 0.54 5.71 6.82
C LEU A 41 -0.05 7.02 7.36
N ASP A 42 0.81 7.93 7.81
CA ASP A 42 0.41 9.25 8.30
C ASP A 42 -0.20 10.11 7.19
N ALA A 43 0.38 10.06 5.98
CA ALA A 43 -0.16 10.75 4.82
C ALA A 43 -1.54 10.21 4.41
N ILE A 44 -1.75 8.89 4.43
CA ILE A 44 -3.05 8.26 4.15
C ILE A 44 -4.09 8.73 5.16
N ARG A 45 -3.75 8.74 6.46
CA ARG A 45 -4.67 9.19 7.52
C ARG A 45 -5.05 10.68 7.38
N ARG A 46 -4.11 11.51 6.93
CA ARG A 46 -4.30 12.95 6.75
C ARG A 46 -5.05 13.30 5.47
N ILE A 47 -4.53 12.85 4.32
CA ILE A 47 -5.02 13.21 2.98
C ILE A 47 -6.27 12.41 2.60
N ARG A 48 -6.38 11.17 3.12
CA ARG A 48 -7.50 10.26 2.85
C ARG A 48 -7.79 10.07 1.35
N PRO A 49 -6.78 9.73 0.53
CA PRO A 49 -7.00 9.47 -0.90
C PRO A 49 -8.02 8.34 -1.07
N ARG A 50 -8.72 8.29 -2.21
CA ARG A 50 -9.63 7.17 -2.52
C ARG A 50 -8.85 5.85 -2.57
N TYR A 51 -7.63 5.86 -3.12
CA TYR A 51 -6.76 4.69 -3.22
C TYR A 51 -5.32 4.97 -2.79
N SER A 52 -4.69 3.98 -2.15
CA SER A 52 -3.24 3.88 -2.00
C SER A 52 -2.75 2.58 -2.62
N LEU A 53 -1.95 2.68 -3.69
CA LEU A 53 -1.46 1.56 -4.47
C LEU A 53 0.04 1.37 -4.20
N PHE A 54 0.43 0.14 -3.86
CA PHE A 54 1.82 -0.17 -3.51
C PHE A 54 2.23 -1.60 -3.85
N GLY A 55 3.53 -1.87 -3.79
CA GLY A 55 4.09 -3.21 -4.00
C GLY A 55 5.01 -3.62 -2.86
N HIS A 56 6.23 -4.05 -3.22
CA HIS A 56 7.30 -4.50 -2.32
C HIS A 56 7.07 -5.86 -1.65
N VAL A 57 5.91 -6.07 -1.03
CA VAL A 57 5.57 -7.34 -0.35
C VAL A 57 4.91 -8.28 -1.35
N HIS A 58 5.51 -9.43 -1.62
CA HIS A 58 5.02 -10.34 -2.66
C HIS A 58 3.88 -11.23 -2.16
N GLN A 59 3.91 -11.61 -0.88
CA GLN A 59 2.93 -12.53 -0.29
C GLN A 59 2.38 -11.99 1.05
N PRO A 60 1.64 -10.85 1.05
CA PRO A 60 1.15 -10.23 2.28
C PRO A 60 0.08 -11.08 2.98
N LEU A 61 -0.21 -10.81 4.26
CA LEU A 61 -1.36 -11.40 4.95
C LEU A 61 -2.68 -11.04 4.27
N VAL A 62 -2.81 -9.78 3.83
CA VAL A 62 -3.93 -9.33 3.01
C VAL A 62 -3.43 -8.53 1.82
N ARG A 63 -3.99 -8.81 0.64
CA ARG A 63 -3.67 -8.05 -0.59
C ARG A 63 -4.33 -6.66 -0.65
N ARG A 64 -5.36 -6.44 0.17
CA ARG A 64 -6.20 -5.24 0.17
C ARG A 64 -6.85 -5.06 1.54
N MET A 65 -6.88 -3.82 2.03
CA MET A 65 -7.64 -3.43 3.22
C MET A 65 -7.98 -1.94 3.19
N ARG A 66 -8.83 -1.50 4.12
CA ARG A 66 -9.10 -0.07 4.31
C ARG A 66 -8.36 0.52 5.49
N ILE A 67 -7.87 1.74 5.31
CA ILE A 67 -7.38 2.60 6.39
C ILE A 67 -8.25 3.86 6.38
N GLY A 68 -9.18 3.94 7.32
CA GLY A 68 -10.26 4.93 7.24
C GLY A 68 -11.10 4.70 5.97
N THR A 69 -11.21 5.72 5.13
CA THR A 69 -11.90 5.66 3.83
C THR A 69 -11.00 5.24 2.67
N THR A 70 -9.68 5.19 2.87
CA THR A 70 -8.72 4.89 1.81
C THR A 70 -8.62 3.39 1.58
N GLU A 71 -8.79 2.98 0.32
CA GLU A 71 -8.55 1.62 -0.11
C GLU A 71 -7.05 1.40 -0.38
N CYS A 72 -6.41 0.58 0.45
CA CYS A 72 -5.00 0.23 0.35
C CYS A 72 -4.85 -1.10 -0.40
N VAL A 73 -4.16 -1.10 -1.54
CA VAL A 73 -4.07 -2.26 -2.44
C VAL A 73 -2.61 -2.58 -2.76
N ASN A 74 -2.20 -3.81 -2.43
CA ASN A 74 -0.94 -4.36 -2.89
C ASN A 74 -1.09 -4.84 -4.35
N VAL A 75 -0.53 -4.08 -5.28
CA VAL A 75 -0.51 -4.37 -6.72
C VAL A 75 0.73 -5.19 -7.13
N GLY A 76 1.66 -5.44 -6.21
CA GLY A 76 2.86 -6.26 -6.42
C GLY A 76 2.62 -7.76 -6.36
N HIS A 77 1.46 -8.21 -5.88
CA HIS A 77 1.08 -9.64 -5.84
C HIS A 77 0.88 -10.30 -7.22
N PHE A 78 1.15 -9.56 -8.31
CA PHE A 78 1.08 -10.04 -9.69
C PHE A 78 1.93 -11.29 -9.95
N ALA A 79 3.10 -11.41 -9.33
CA ALA A 79 4.01 -12.54 -9.58
C ALA A 79 3.38 -13.91 -9.22
N ALA A 80 2.47 -13.93 -8.24
CA ALA A 80 1.76 -15.14 -7.83
C ALA A 80 0.46 -15.37 -8.63
N SER A 81 -0.22 -14.30 -9.03
CA SER A 81 -1.55 -14.38 -9.64
C SER A 81 -1.54 -14.36 -11.18
N GLY A 82 -0.47 -13.85 -11.80
CA GLY A 82 -0.41 -13.58 -13.24
C GLY A 82 -1.48 -12.60 -13.75
N ARG A 83 -2.21 -11.94 -12.84
CA ARG A 83 -3.36 -11.07 -13.14
C ARG A 83 -3.10 -9.68 -12.57
N PRO A 84 -3.05 -8.62 -13.41
CA PRO A 84 -2.83 -7.28 -12.92
C PRO A 84 -4.02 -6.81 -12.08
N TRP A 85 -3.74 -5.88 -11.16
CA TRP A 85 -4.81 -5.09 -10.57
C TRP A 85 -5.28 -4.06 -11.60
N VAL A 86 -6.59 -4.06 -11.90
CA VAL A 86 -7.22 -3.06 -12.76
C VAL A 86 -8.08 -2.17 -11.88
N LEU A 87 -7.80 -0.87 -11.93
CA LEU A 87 -8.60 0.13 -11.25
C LEU A 87 -9.71 0.59 -12.21
N GLU A 88 -10.97 0.40 -11.80
CA GLU A 88 -12.15 0.88 -12.53
C GLU A 88 -12.73 2.09 -11.76
N TRP A 89 -13.08 3.15 -12.49
CA TRP A 89 -13.49 4.45 -11.95
C TRP A 89 -14.91 4.84 -12.35
#